data_AF-A4FJJ8-F1
#
_entry.id   AF-A4FJJ8-F1
#
_cell.length_a   1.000
_cell.length_b   1.000
_cell.length_c   1.000
_cell.angle_alpha   90.00
_cell.angle_beta   90.00
_cell.angle_gamma   90.00
#
_symmetry.space_group_name_H-M   'P 1'
#
loop_
_entity.id
_entity.type
_entity.pdbx_description
1 polymer ?
#
loop_
_entity_poly.entity_id
_entity_poly.type
_entity_poly.pdbx_seq_one_letter_code
_entity_poly.pdbx_strand_id
1 'polypeptide(L)'
;MRAWTERVRGLGLVQRLALDTYRPEWERYGGPPAMAADERVFHADSLAVLTQLKLQRSGKLPVEPLLMAAAGVVDLSSRFCAQAATAGITNAALLGNWEDWILRTFAKDEHHVAFQHRRGQAQHLITPPDWAQLRTYPGSSTLFGMWQQRAVAVRDYVHALADPEARRWSDPSTVLQSVLHMHHNRFLGTDRNTERDSYAIARGIVQAEVDRRRNAR
;
A
#
# COMPACT_ATOMS: atom_id res chain seq x y z
N MET A 1 -16.38 -19.85 15.90
CA MET A 1 -14.90 -19.76 16.05
C MET A 1 -14.27 -20.88 16.87
N ARG A 2 -14.93 -21.44 17.91
CA ARG A 2 -14.40 -22.52 18.79
C ARG A 2 -13.65 -23.64 18.05
N ALA A 3 -14.33 -24.36 17.15
CA ALA A 3 -13.73 -25.51 16.45
C ALA A 3 -12.51 -25.16 15.58
N TRP A 4 -12.49 -23.94 15.01
CA TRP A 4 -11.32 -23.45 14.29
C TRP A 4 -10.16 -23.21 15.25
N THR A 5 -10.40 -22.52 16.37
CA THR A 5 -9.39 -22.21 17.40
C THR A 5 -8.80 -23.47 18.03
N GLU A 6 -9.63 -24.45 18.38
CA GLU A 6 -9.16 -25.73 18.94
C GLU A 6 -8.22 -26.44 17.95
N ARG A 7 -8.59 -26.49 16.67
CA ARG A 7 -7.74 -27.07 15.62
C ARG A 7 -6.40 -26.35 15.50
N VAL A 8 -6.38 -25.03 15.38
CA VAL A 8 -5.12 -24.28 15.19
C VAL A 8 -4.23 -24.27 16.43
N ARG A 9 -4.82 -24.38 17.64
CA ARG A 9 -4.07 -24.60 18.89
C ARG A 9 -3.47 -26.00 18.95
N GLY A 10 -4.21 -27.03 18.55
CA GLY A 10 -3.70 -28.40 18.47
C GLY A 10 -2.53 -28.56 17.50
N LEU A 11 -2.47 -27.71 16.46
CA LEU A 11 -1.34 -27.61 15.52
C LEU A 11 -0.19 -26.71 16.01
N GLY A 12 -0.29 -26.09 17.19
CA GLY A 12 0.72 -25.18 17.73
C GLY A 12 0.85 -23.85 17.01
N LEU A 13 -0.11 -23.47 16.15
CA LEU A 13 -0.03 -22.25 15.33
C LEU A 13 -0.47 -20.98 16.08
N VAL A 14 -1.29 -21.13 17.12
CA VAL A 14 -1.72 -20.03 17.99
C VAL A 14 -1.82 -20.51 19.42
N GLN A 15 -1.57 -19.62 20.39
CA GLN A 15 -1.65 -19.96 21.82
C GLN A 15 -3.02 -19.59 22.43
N ARG A 16 -3.57 -18.42 22.08
CA ARG A 16 -4.79 -17.84 22.66
C ARG A 16 -5.64 -17.13 21.59
N LEU A 17 -6.95 -17.15 21.79
CA LEU A 17 -7.93 -16.29 21.10
C LEU A 17 -8.64 -15.43 22.16
N ALA A 18 -8.87 -14.15 21.87
CA ALA A 18 -9.67 -13.25 22.70
C ALA A 18 -10.74 -12.57 21.84
N LEU A 19 -11.88 -12.26 22.45
CA LEU A 19 -12.89 -11.35 21.91
C LEU A 19 -12.75 -10.05 22.69
N ASP A 20 -12.66 -8.93 21.97
CA ASP A 20 -12.45 -7.61 22.57
C ASP A 20 -13.26 -6.56 21.81
N THR A 21 -13.38 -5.38 22.40
CA THR A 21 -14.11 -4.25 21.84
C THR A 21 -13.28 -3.57 20.76
N TYR A 22 -13.82 -3.51 19.55
CA TYR A 22 -13.26 -2.71 18.49
C TYR A 22 -13.50 -1.22 18.74
N ARG A 23 -12.44 -0.41 18.68
CA ARG A 23 -12.48 1.06 18.77
C ARG A 23 -11.95 1.63 17.47
N PRO A 24 -12.80 2.18 16.59
CA PRO A 24 -12.35 2.77 15.33
C PRO A 24 -11.45 4.00 15.58
N GLU A 25 -10.37 4.13 14.80
CA GLU A 25 -9.47 5.30 14.83
C GLU A 25 -9.98 6.42 13.90
N TRP A 26 -11.14 7.00 14.20
CA TRP A 26 -11.80 7.99 13.33
C TRP A 26 -10.89 9.18 12.98
N GLU A 27 -10.12 9.67 13.94
CA GLU A 27 -9.20 10.81 13.81
C GLU A 27 -8.04 10.51 12.86
N ARG A 28 -7.76 9.24 12.59
CA ARG A 28 -6.69 8.80 11.68
C ARG A 28 -7.19 8.59 10.26
N TYR A 29 -8.43 8.15 10.12
CA TYR A 29 -9.00 7.67 8.86
C TYR A 29 -10.09 8.58 8.28
N GLY A 30 -10.08 9.88 8.63
CA GLY A 30 -10.90 10.90 7.98
C GLY A 30 -12.26 11.17 8.65
N GLY A 31 -12.58 10.48 9.74
CA GLY A 31 -13.79 10.67 10.54
C GLY A 31 -14.89 9.63 10.28
N PRO A 32 -15.98 9.67 11.07
CA PRO A 32 -17.08 8.69 10.99
C PRO A 32 -17.68 8.49 9.59
N PRO A 33 -17.90 9.53 8.75
CA PRO A 33 -18.46 9.34 7.41
C PRO A 33 -17.59 8.50 6.47
N ALA A 34 -16.27 8.53 6.66
CA ALA A 34 -15.32 7.83 5.80
C ALA A 34 -14.99 6.41 6.29
N MET A 35 -15.36 6.08 7.53
CA MET A 35 -14.94 4.85 8.23
C MET A 35 -15.36 3.57 7.49
N ALA A 36 -16.62 3.49 7.04
CA ALA A 36 -17.09 2.31 6.33
C ALA A 36 -16.35 2.07 5.00
N ALA A 37 -15.86 3.15 4.37
CA ALA A 37 -15.07 3.04 3.15
C ALA A 37 -13.60 2.68 3.45
N ASP A 38 -13.03 3.20 4.53
CA ASP A 38 -11.71 2.78 5.04
C ASP A 38 -11.69 1.27 5.36
N GLU A 39 -12.70 0.77 6.07
CA GLU A 39 -12.82 -0.66 6.40
C GLU A 39 -12.87 -1.53 5.13
N ARG A 40 -13.49 -1.04 4.05
CA ARG A 40 -13.48 -1.72 2.74
C ARG A 40 -12.09 -1.72 2.11
N VAL A 41 -11.32 -0.64 2.24
CA VAL A 41 -9.90 -0.60 1.83
C VAL A 41 -9.10 -1.63 2.62
N PHE A 42 -9.26 -1.69 3.93
CA PHE A 42 -8.58 -2.66 4.79
C PHE A 42 -8.94 -4.11 4.47
N HIS A 43 -10.21 -4.37 4.18
CA HIS A 43 -10.65 -5.69 3.75
C HIS A 43 -10.00 -6.08 2.42
N ALA A 44 -10.11 -5.22 1.40
CA ALA A 44 -9.55 -5.48 0.07
C ALA A 44 -8.02 -5.62 0.11
N ASP A 45 -7.33 -4.79 0.89
CA ASP A 45 -5.88 -4.88 1.07
C ASP A 45 -5.47 -6.16 1.82
N SER A 46 -6.23 -6.58 2.83
CA SER A 46 -6.00 -7.86 3.51
C SER A 46 -6.14 -9.05 2.56
N LEU A 47 -7.14 -9.05 1.68
CA LEU A 47 -7.31 -10.09 0.65
C LEU A 47 -6.17 -10.07 -0.38
N ALA A 48 -5.73 -8.88 -0.81
CA ALA A 48 -4.60 -8.73 -1.71
C ALA A 48 -3.31 -9.29 -1.10
N VAL A 49 -3.02 -8.93 0.15
CA VAL A 49 -1.85 -9.42 0.89
C VAL A 49 -1.91 -10.94 1.11
N LEU A 50 -3.05 -11.49 1.53
CA LEU A 50 -3.22 -12.93 1.69
C LEU A 50 -2.97 -13.69 0.37
N THR A 51 -3.45 -13.13 -0.74
CA THR A 51 -3.25 -13.70 -2.07
C THR A 51 -1.78 -13.62 -2.49
N GLN A 52 -1.12 -12.49 -2.24
CA GLN A 52 0.31 -12.30 -2.50
C GLN A 52 1.17 -13.31 -1.73
N LEU A 53 0.90 -13.49 -0.43
CA LEU A 53 1.60 -14.49 0.41
C LEU A 53 1.39 -15.92 -0.10
N LYS A 54 0.18 -16.27 -0.57
CA LYS A 54 -0.09 -17.57 -1.19
C LYS A 54 0.69 -17.78 -2.49
N LEU A 55 0.75 -16.75 -3.35
CA LEU A 55 1.47 -16.81 -4.62
C LEU A 55 2.99 -16.91 -4.41
N GLN A 56 3.53 -16.19 -3.42
CA GLN A 56 4.94 -16.32 -3.01
C GLN A 56 5.24 -17.73 -2.52
N ARG A 57 4.41 -18.27 -1.60
CA ARG A 57 4.57 -19.62 -1.07
C ARG A 57 4.47 -20.71 -2.14
N SER A 58 3.63 -20.51 -3.17
CA SER A 58 3.49 -21.45 -4.28
C SER A 58 4.52 -21.26 -5.39
N GLY A 59 5.49 -20.34 -5.24
CA GLY A 59 6.50 -20.03 -6.26
C GLY A 59 5.96 -19.37 -7.53
N LYS A 60 4.69 -18.93 -7.53
CA LYS A 60 4.06 -18.27 -8.71
C LYS A 60 4.37 -16.78 -8.79
N LEU A 61 4.88 -16.21 -7.70
CA LEU A 61 5.34 -14.83 -7.61
C LEU A 61 6.61 -14.79 -6.75
N PRO A 62 7.76 -15.28 -7.24
CA PRO A 62 9.01 -15.39 -6.48
C PRO A 62 9.73 -14.04 -6.41
N VAL A 63 9.02 -13.00 -5.98
CA VAL A 63 9.55 -11.65 -5.78
C VAL A 63 9.94 -11.48 -4.32
N GLU A 64 11.11 -10.86 -4.09
CA GLU A 64 11.56 -10.48 -2.75
C GLU A 64 10.47 -9.70 -2.00
N PRO A 65 10.14 -10.07 -0.74
CA PRO A 65 9.08 -9.41 0.02
C PRO A 65 9.25 -7.88 0.11
N LEU A 66 10.46 -7.38 0.31
CA LEU A 66 10.67 -5.94 0.43
C LEU A 66 10.40 -5.19 -0.89
N LEU A 67 10.73 -5.79 -2.04
CA LEU A 67 10.38 -5.25 -3.36
C LEU A 67 8.87 -5.28 -3.59
N MET A 68 8.17 -6.34 -3.17
CA MET A 68 6.71 -6.40 -3.27
C MET A 68 6.02 -5.36 -2.37
N ALA A 69 6.55 -5.08 -1.18
CA ALA A 69 6.04 -4.03 -0.31
C ALA A 69 6.19 -2.65 -0.96
N ALA A 70 7.38 -2.36 -1.52
CA ALA A 70 7.63 -1.13 -2.25
C ALA A 70 6.73 -0.98 -3.50
N ALA A 71 6.47 -2.07 -4.22
CA ALA A 71 5.52 -2.09 -5.33
C ALA A 71 4.09 -1.75 -4.87
N GLY A 72 3.67 -2.28 -3.71
CA GLY A 72 2.40 -1.96 -3.08
C GLY A 72 2.29 -0.48 -2.70
N VAL A 73 3.37 0.13 -2.21
CA VAL A 73 3.43 1.57 -1.92
C VAL A 73 3.21 2.41 -3.17
N VAL A 74 3.89 2.05 -4.27
CA VAL A 74 3.74 2.73 -5.56
C VAL A 74 2.32 2.58 -6.13
N ASP A 75 1.75 1.36 -6.10
CA ASP A 75 0.37 1.10 -6.57
C ASP A 75 -0.68 1.87 -5.76
N LEU A 76 -0.62 1.80 -4.42
CA LEU A 76 -1.56 2.50 -3.55
C LEU A 76 -1.46 4.02 -3.69
N SER A 77 -0.24 4.57 -3.67
CA SER A 77 -0.03 6.01 -3.79
C SER A 77 -0.49 6.55 -5.15
N SER A 78 -0.16 5.85 -6.23
CA SER A 78 -0.58 6.26 -7.58
C SER A 78 -2.09 6.27 -7.73
N ARG A 79 -2.78 5.23 -7.25
CA ARG A 79 -4.24 5.15 -7.30
C ARG A 79 -4.93 6.16 -6.39
N PHE A 80 -4.46 6.31 -5.15
CA PHE A 80 -5.05 7.25 -4.21
C PHE A 80 -4.93 8.69 -4.72
N CYS A 81 -3.73 9.12 -5.13
CA CYS A 81 -3.51 10.47 -5.66
C CYS A 81 -4.31 10.71 -6.96
N ALA A 82 -4.39 9.71 -7.86
CA ALA A 82 -5.19 9.84 -9.06
C ALA A 82 -6.68 10.05 -8.75
N GLN A 83 -7.23 9.32 -7.77
CA GLN A 83 -8.62 9.52 -7.34
C GLN A 83 -8.81 10.83 -6.56
N ALA A 84 -7.81 11.28 -5.79
CA ALA A 84 -7.89 12.53 -5.04
C ALA A 84 -7.98 13.72 -6.00
N ALA A 85 -7.22 13.68 -7.11
CA ALA A 85 -7.28 14.67 -8.16
C ALA A 85 -8.65 14.73 -8.85
N THR A 86 -9.28 13.58 -9.12
CA THR A 86 -10.61 13.53 -9.77
C THR A 86 -11.76 13.86 -8.82
N ALA A 87 -11.63 13.55 -7.53
CA ALA A 87 -12.65 13.80 -6.52
C ALA A 87 -12.67 15.26 -6.01
N GLY A 88 -11.77 16.12 -6.50
CA GLY A 88 -11.71 17.54 -6.12
C GLY A 88 -11.07 17.78 -4.75
N ILE A 89 -10.23 16.86 -4.26
CA ILE A 89 -9.44 17.09 -3.05
C ILE A 89 -8.37 18.15 -3.36
N THR A 90 -8.55 19.37 -2.84
CA THR A 90 -7.64 20.51 -3.02
C THR A 90 -6.40 20.50 -2.12
N ASN A 91 -6.06 19.33 -1.56
CA ASN A 91 -4.94 19.19 -0.64
C ASN A 91 -3.61 19.46 -1.36
N ALA A 92 -2.90 20.53 -0.98
CA ALA A 92 -1.66 20.94 -1.65
C ALA A 92 -0.59 19.84 -1.73
N ALA A 93 -0.52 18.93 -0.76
CA ALA A 93 0.44 17.82 -0.81
C ALA A 93 0.07 16.80 -1.91
N LEU A 94 -1.22 16.55 -2.13
CA LEU A 94 -1.75 15.64 -3.15
C LEU A 94 -2.01 16.30 -4.52
N LEU A 95 -1.99 17.63 -4.63
CA LEU A 95 -2.25 18.37 -5.88
C LEU A 95 -1.14 18.20 -6.95
N GLY A 96 0.01 17.61 -6.61
CA GLY A 96 1.03 17.21 -7.58
C GLY A 96 0.74 15.85 -8.21
N ASN A 97 1.62 15.37 -9.09
CA ASN A 97 1.56 13.96 -9.48
C ASN A 97 1.90 13.07 -8.25
N TRP A 98 1.50 11.79 -8.29
CA TRP A 98 1.75 10.85 -7.20
C TRP A 98 3.25 10.62 -6.93
N GLU A 99 4.09 10.81 -7.94
CA GLU A 99 5.54 10.70 -7.86
C GLU A 99 6.12 11.79 -6.96
N ASP A 100 5.74 13.04 -7.18
CA ASP A 100 6.13 14.19 -6.37
C ASP A 100 5.63 14.03 -4.93
N TRP A 101 4.43 13.45 -4.73
CA TRP A 101 3.95 13.14 -3.39
C TRP A 101 4.86 12.15 -2.66
N ILE A 102 5.25 11.03 -3.31
CA ILE A 102 6.23 10.09 -2.75
C ILE A 102 7.55 10.80 -2.45
N LEU A 103 8.03 11.64 -3.38
CA LEU A 103 9.30 12.34 -3.24
C LEU A 103 9.30 13.42 -2.14
N ARG A 104 8.14 14.00 -1.80
CA ARG A 104 8.02 14.94 -0.68
C ARG A 104 7.79 14.23 0.65
N THR A 105 7.01 13.15 0.64
CA THR A 105 6.56 12.46 1.86
C THR A 105 7.67 11.62 2.49
N PHE A 106 8.41 10.89 1.67
CA PHE A 106 9.49 10.03 2.15
C PHE A 106 10.82 10.70 1.87
N ALA A 107 11.47 11.28 2.89
CA ALA A 107 12.78 11.89 2.74
C ALA A 107 13.86 10.85 2.38
N LYS A 108 14.95 11.31 1.76
CA LYS A 108 16.15 10.48 1.63
C LYS A 108 16.87 10.48 2.98
N ASP A 109 17.06 9.30 3.55
CA ASP A 109 17.73 9.10 4.84
C ASP A 109 18.68 7.89 4.78
N GLU A 110 19.09 7.38 5.94
CA GLU A 110 19.95 6.20 6.08
C GLU A 110 19.38 4.92 5.44
N HIS A 111 18.05 4.79 5.33
CA HIS A 111 17.39 3.63 4.71
C HIS A 111 17.53 3.62 3.19
N HIS A 112 18.03 4.70 2.57
CA HIS A 112 18.30 4.73 1.13
C HIS A 112 19.29 3.63 0.67
N VAL A 113 20.11 3.11 1.59
CA VAL A 113 20.99 1.96 1.33
C VAL A 113 20.20 0.71 0.89
N ALA A 114 18.97 0.52 1.39
CA ALA A 114 18.10 -0.59 1.00
C ALA A 114 17.73 -0.54 -0.48
N PHE A 115 17.50 0.67 -1.02
CA PHE A 115 17.32 0.89 -2.45
C PHE A 115 18.61 0.66 -3.22
N GLN A 116 19.74 1.18 -2.75
CA GLN A 116 21.03 1.04 -3.44
C GLN A 116 21.39 -0.43 -3.69
N HIS A 117 21.22 -1.28 -2.68
CA HIS A 117 21.47 -2.73 -2.80
C HIS A 117 20.53 -3.44 -3.78
N ARG A 118 19.33 -2.90 -4.02
CA ARG A 118 18.28 -3.53 -4.84
C ARG A 118 18.01 -2.77 -6.13
N ARG A 119 18.78 -1.73 -6.45
CA ARG A 119 18.46 -0.76 -7.49
C ARG A 119 18.10 -1.43 -8.82
N GLY A 120 18.93 -2.34 -9.30
CA GLY A 120 18.68 -3.05 -10.57
C GLY A 120 17.38 -3.85 -10.55
N GLN A 121 17.14 -4.64 -9.50
CA GLN A 121 15.92 -5.44 -9.37
C GLN A 121 14.67 -4.56 -9.22
N ALA A 122 14.77 -3.51 -8.41
CA ALA A 122 13.69 -2.57 -8.16
C ALA A 122 13.29 -1.81 -9.44
N GLN A 123 14.27 -1.32 -10.20
CA GLN A 123 14.05 -0.62 -11.47
C GLN A 123 13.50 -1.53 -12.57
N HIS A 124 13.91 -2.81 -12.57
CA HIS A 124 13.40 -3.80 -13.52
C HIS A 124 11.96 -4.20 -13.20
N LEU A 125 11.61 -4.33 -11.92
CA LEU A 125 10.32 -4.88 -11.50
C LEU A 125 9.20 -3.84 -11.35
N ILE A 126 9.51 -2.68 -10.77
CA ILE A 126 8.52 -1.69 -10.34
C ILE A 126 8.46 -0.59 -11.41
N THR A 127 7.69 -0.86 -12.46
CA THR A 127 7.56 0.01 -13.64
C THR A 127 6.11 0.46 -13.83
N PRO A 128 5.54 1.29 -12.95
CA PRO A 128 4.19 1.82 -13.20
C PRO A 128 4.17 2.69 -14.48
N PRO A 129 3.07 2.73 -15.24
CA PRO A 129 1.80 2.02 -14.98
C PRO A 129 1.74 0.61 -15.61
N ASP A 130 2.73 0.21 -16.40
CA ASP A 130 2.66 -1.04 -17.19
C ASP A 130 2.90 -2.30 -16.37
N TRP A 131 3.76 -2.20 -15.35
CA TRP A 131 4.27 -3.31 -14.56
C TRP A 131 4.77 -4.48 -15.41
N ALA A 132 5.41 -4.18 -16.55
CA ALA A 132 5.71 -5.13 -17.61
C ALA A 132 6.44 -6.38 -17.08
N GLN A 133 7.47 -6.20 -16.27
CA GLN A 133 8.21 -7.32 -15.70
C GLN A 133 7.37 -8.11 -14.69
N LEU A 134 6.65 -7.44 -13.79
CA LEU A 134 5.81 -8.11 -12.79
C LEU A 134 4.68 -8.91 -13.45
N ARG A 135 4.21 -8.50 -14.64
CA ARG A 135 3.22 -9.22 -15.45
C ARG A 135 3.73 -10.54 -16.03
N THR A 136 5.04 -10.72 -16.16
CA THR A 136 5.61 -11.98 -16.68
C THR A 136 5.47 -13.17 -15.72
N TYR A 137 5.24 -12.93 -14.43
CA TYR A 137 5.13 -14.01 -13.45
C TYR A 137 3.80 -14.78 -13.60
N PRO A 138 3.79 -16.11 -13.37
CA PRO A 138 2.58 -16.93 -13.48
C PRO A 138 1.42 -16.46 -12.58
N GLY A 139 1.72 -15.88 -11.41
CA GLY A 139 0.73 -15.37 -10.47
C GLY A 139 0.22 -13.95 -10.75
N SER A 140 0.74 -13.30 -11.80
CA SER A 140 0.52 -11.86 -12.02
C SER A 140 -0.95 -11.50 -12.25
N SER A 141 -1.68 -12.28 -13.05
CA SER A 141 -3.10 -12.03 -13.33
C SER A 141 -3.94 -12.00 -12.05
N THR A 142 -3.69 -12.94 -11.14
CA THR A 142 -4.36 -13.00 -9.83
C THR A 142 -3.96 -11.81 -8.96
N LEU A 143 -2.67 -11.45 -8.91
CA LEU A 143 -2.17 -10.29 -8.18
C LEU A 143 -2.85 -8.99 -8.63
N PHE A 144 -2.83 -8.71 -9.94
CA PHE A 144 -3.41 -7.50 -10.50
C PHE A 144 -4.94 -7.47 -10.38
N GLY A 145 -5.60 -8.63 -10.41
CA GLY A 145 -7.02 -8.73 -10.08
C GLY A 145 -7.32 -8.24 -8.66
N MET A 146 -6.50 -8.63 -7.67
CA MET A 146 -6.65 -8.16 -6.28
C MET A 146 -6.30 -6.67 -6.13
N TRP A 147 -5.25 -6.20 -6.79
CA TRP A 147 -4.91 -4.76 -6.77
C TRP A 147 -6.02 -3.92 -7.40
N GLN A 148 -6.70 -4.42 -8.44
CA GLN A 148 -7.85 -3.74 -9.03
C GLN A 148 -9.05 -3.70 -8.08
N GLN A 149 -9.34 -4.79 -7.34
CA GLN A 149 -10.38 -4.77 -6.31
C GLN A 149 -10.05 -3.76 -5.20
N ARG A 150 -8.79 -3.72 -4.75
CA ARG A 150 -8.30 -2.71 -3.80
C ARG A 150 -8.44 -1.29 -4.35
N ALA A 151 -8.18 -1.09 -5.64
CA ALA A 151 -8.33 0.22 -6.29
C ALA A 151 -9.76 0.75 -6.25
N VAL A 152 -10.76 -0.13 -6.42
CA VAL A 152 -12.17 0.23 -6.31
C VAL A 152 -12.50 0.71 -4.90
N ALA A 153 -12.04 -0.01 -3.87
CA ALA A 153 -12.22 0.42 -2.48
C ALA A 153 -11.52 1.75 -2.19
N VAL A 154 -10.29 1.94 -2.70
CA VAL A 154 -9.54 3.21 -2.56
C VAL A 154 -10.30 4.37 -3.21
N ARG A 155 -10.85 4.19 -4.41
CA ARG A 155 -11.69 5.20 -5.06
C ARG A 155 -12.87 5.59 -4.18
N ASP A 156 -13.63 4.62 -3.70
CA ASP A 156 -14.81 4.89 -2.88
C ASP A 156 -14.44 5.59 -1.56
N TYR A 157 -13.31 5.22 -0.97
CA TYR A 157 -12.78 5.88 0.22
C TYR A 157 -12.36 7.32 -0.06
N VAL A 158 -11.66 7.57 -1.16
CA VAL A 158 -11.27 8.92 -1.56
C VAL A 158 -12.49 9.81 -1.84
N HIS A 159 -13.55 9.29 -2.46
CA HIS A 159 -14.80 10.04 -2.61
C HIS A 159 -15.45 10.37 -1.27
N ALA A 160 -15.45 9.43 -0.31
CA ALA A 160 -15.96 9.72 1.04
C ALA A 160 -15.12 10.78 1.77
N LEU A 161 -13.80 10.81 1.56
CA LEU A 161 -12.92 11.87 2.08
C LEU A 161 -13.14 13.21 1.38
N ALA A 162 -13.58 13.21 0.13
CA ALA A 162 -13.81 14.41 -0.65
C ALA A 162 -15.19 15.04 -0.45
N ASP A 163 -16.10 14.34 0.25
CA ASP A 163 -17.45 14.82 0.53
C ASP A 163 -17.41 16.20 1.21
N PRO A 164 -17.94 17.26 0.57
CA PRO A 164 -17.91 18.62 1.11
C PRO A 164 -18.85 18.80 2.31
N GLU A 165 -19.86 17.94 2.46
CA GLU A 165 -20.77 17.96 3.62
C GLU A 165 -20.15 17.26 4.83
N ALA A 166 -19.20 16.35 4.59
CA ALA A 166 -18.45 15.69 5.65
C ALA A 166 -17.33 16.61 6.18
N ARG A 167 -17.39 16.94 7.48
CA ARG A 167 -16.23 17.52 8.15
C ARG A 167 -15.11 16.48 8.18
N ARG A 168 -14.05 16.69 7.40
CA ARG A 168 -12.82 15.89 7.45
C ARG A 168 -12.11 16.05 8.80
N TRP A 169 -11.77 14.93 9.43
CA TRP A 169 -11.03 14.93 10.71
C TRP A 169 -9.51 14.84 10.51
N SER A 170 -9.07 14.41 9.33
CA SER A 170 -7.68 14.14 9.02
C SER A 170 -7.29 14.72 7.67
N ASP A 171 -6.04 15.11 7.54
CA ASP A 171 -5.44 15.50 6.28
C ASP A 171 -5.36 14.28 5.33
N PRO A 172 -5.84 14.36 4.07
CA PRO A 172 -5.81 13.24 3.12
C PRO A 172 -4.40 12.65 2.85
N SER A 173 -3.34 13.45 2.92
CA SER A 173 -1.96 12.95 2.80
C SER A 173 -1.56 12.11 4.02
N THR A 174 -2.02 12.51 5.21
CA THR A 174 -1.82 11.72 6.45
C THR A 174 -2.64 10.43 6.45
N VAL A 175 -3.85 10.47 5.89
CA VAL A 175 -4.67 9.28 5.66
C VAL A 175 -3.96 8.29 4.75
N LEU A 176 -3.43 8.75 3.61
CA LEU A 176 -2.68 7.88 2.69
C LEU A 176 -1.46 7.23 3.38
N GLN A 177 -0.69 7.99 4.15
CA GLN A 177 0.41 7.42 4.96
C GLN A 177 -0.08 6.34 5.93
N SER A 178 -1.24 6.52 6.56
CA SER A 178 -1.84 5.51 7.45
C SER A 178 -2.29 4.26 6.70
N VAL A 179 -2.81 4.39 5.47
CA VAL A 179 -3.15 3.26 4.61
C VAL A 179 -1.89 2.48 4.21
N LEU A 180 -0.82 3.18 3.82
CA LEU A 180 0.47 2.57 3.47
C LEU A 180 1.10 1.85 4.66
N HIS A 181 1.03 2.45 5.85
CA HIS A 181 1.49 1.83 7.10
C HIS A 181 0.74 0.52 7.37
N MET A 182 -0.58 0.51 7.22
CA MET A 182 -1.38 -0.70 7.43
C MET A 182 -1.13 -1.76 6.35
N HIS A 183 -0.86 -1.35 5.10
CA HIS A 183 -0.43 -2.27 4.05
C HIS A 183 0.89 -2.97 4.41
N HIS A 184 1.88 -2.21 4.86
CA HIS A 184 3.15 -2.77 5.34
C HIS A 184 2.92 -3.74 6.50
N ASN A 185 2.14 -3.34 7.52
CA ASN A 185 1.84 -4.18 8.69
C ASN A 185 1.24 -5.53 8.30
N ARG A 186 0.32 -5.55 7.33
CA ARG A 186 -0.30 -6.79 6.86
C ARG A 186 0.69 -7.70 6.14
N PHE A 187 1.63 -7.13 5.39
CA PHE A 187 2.48 -7.92 4.50
C PHE A 187 3.82 -8.33 5.11
N LEU A 188 4.51 -7.41 5.80
CA LEU A 188 5.83 -7.64 6.40
C LEU A 188 5.82 -7.59 7.93
N GLY A 189 4.69 -7.24 8.55
CA GLY A 189 4.58 -7.08 10.00
C GLY A 189 4.94 -5.66 10.46
N THR A 190 5.13 -5.51 11.77
CA THR A 190 5.23 -4.19 12.43
C THR A 190 6.66 -3.66 12.57
N ASP A 191 7.63 -4.26 11.88
CA ASP A 191 9.02 -3.78 11.93
C ASP A 191 9.15 -2.44 11.20
N ARG A 192 9.55 -1.41 11.94
CA ARG A 192 9.71 -0.05 11.42
C ARG A 192 10.87 0.06 10.44
N ASN A 193 11.90 -0.76 10.57
CA ASN A 193 13.05 -0.72 9.67
C ASN A 193 12.66 -1.22 8.28
N THR A 194 11.96 -2.35 8.19
CA THR A 194 11.46 -2.84 6.89
C THR A 194 10.43 -1.90 6.29
N GLU A 195 9.64 -1.21 7.11
CA GLU A 195 8.69 -0.20 6.64
C GLU A 195 9.44 0.94 5.93
N ARG A 196 10.42 1.53 6.62
CA ARG A 196 11.24 2.61 6.07
C ARG A 196 12.05 2.16 4.85
N ASP A 197 12.60 0.95 4.86
CA ASP A 197 13.30 0.39 3.71
C ASP A 197 12.37 0.25 2.49
N SER A 198 11.12 -0.17 2.70
CA SER A 198 10.13 -0.27 1.60
C SER A 198 9.78 1.10 1.01
N TYR A 199 9.66 2.13 1.85
CA TYR A 199 9.46 3.51 1.40
C TYR A 199 10.71 4.06 0.70
N ALA A 200 11.91 3.76 1.18
CA ALA A 200 13.16 4.17 0.58
C ALA A 200 13.36 3.56 -0.82
N ILE A 201 12.97 2.30 -1.00
CA ILE A 201 12.95 1.61 -2.30
C ILE A 201 11.92 2.27 -3.23
N ALA A 202 10.67 2.45 -2.79
CA ALA A 202 9.63 3.11 -3.57
C ALA A 202 10.06 4.51 -4.03
N ARG A 203 10.59 5.32 -3.11
CA ARG A 203 11.17 6.64 -3.39
C ARG A 203 12.29 6.57 -4.42
N GLY A 204 13.26 5.66 -4.24
CA GLY A 204 14.43 5.55 -5.11
C GLY A 204 14.06 5.22 -6.56
N ILE A 205 13.05 4.38 -6.76
CA ILE A 205 12.51 4.04 -8.08
C ILE A 205 11.87 5.26 -8.73
N VAL A 206 10.98 5.94 -7.98
CA VAL A 206 10.31 7.15 -8.46
C VAL A 206 11.33 8.23 -8.84
N GLN A 207 12.33 8.48 -7.98
CA GLN A 207 13.39 9.44 -8.26
C GLN A 207 14.14 9.09 -9.55
N ALA A 208 14.52 7.82 -9.71
CA ALA A 208 15.26 7.38 -10.90
C ALA A 208 14.44 7.53 -12.19
N GLU A 209 13.12 7.31 -12.15
CA GLU A 209 12.23 7.48 -13.30
C GLU A 209 12.01 8.96 -13.65
N VAL A 210 11.83 9.80 -12.63
CA VAL A 210 11.74 11.27 -12.80
C VAL A 210 13.03 11.80 -13.43
N ASP A 211 14.20 11.40 -12.92
CA ASP A 211 15.50 11.83 -13.43
C ASP A 211 15.72 11.35 -14.88
N ARG A 212 15.33 10.10 -15.19
CA ARG A 212 15.41 9.57 -16.55
C ARG A 212 14.58 10.40 -17.53
N ARG A 213 13.34 10.73 -17.18
CA ARG A 213 12.45 11.55 -18.02
C ARG A 213 12.92 13.00 -18.17
N ARG A 214 13.61 13.55 -17.16
CA ARG A 214 14.23 14.89 -17.24
C ARG A 214 15.44 14.90 -18.17
N ASN A 215 16.28 13.87 -18.12
CA ASN A 215 17.49 13.77 -18.94
C ASN A 215 17.22 13.33 -20.39
N ALA A 216 16.03 12.84 -20.68
CA ALA A 216 15.58 12.47 -22.04
C ALA A 216 14.89 13.63 -22.78
N ARG A 217 14.74 14.79 -22.15
CA ARG A 217 14.21 16.03 -22.74
C ARG A 217 15.36 16.96 -23.08
#